data_AF-A0AAW0XCN2-F1
#
_entry.id   AF-A0AAW0XCN2-F1
#
_cell.length_a   1.000
_cell.length_b   1.000
_cell.length_c   1.000
_cell.angle_alpha   90.00
_cell.angle_beta   90.00
_cell.angle_gamma   90.00
#
_symmetry.space_group_name_H-M   'P 1'
#
loop_
_entity.id
_entity.type
_entity.pdbx_description
1 polymer ?
#
loop_
_entity_poly.entity_id
_entity_poly.type
_entity_poly.pdbx_seq_one_letter_code
_entity_poly.pdbx_strand_id
1 'polypeptide(L)'
;NNGAGDKWQQSSDGRHLVELLEKLRECKDDEQQRSWALHEDEHTISTHLSDLLDLLNNGDLMVCRTVLSLDDFRPLLTLVQYYQMETRWPLRKLLLKVFGAVCQMSAANISYLSASIFPVELAREMLDSTCSEDQLQYTSLVLGMVLCMGDTLPYTHYCVMNEKFMYMLLDGIEKYSEDPDTEQLAELFLTLVLAFNLQYPTLLPTVQLRTKSSNTPVDDSRMVGMPEQDIANISGYDIMENGNIPGADMENMVIKLLSQRESTKYFTEKLLLLFNREEDPLAMFDHEPQPPNSVLKMMRDMYSTRATASIFYTNDERVVCDIIIRQLTDLPADDKRRNEYLHLLEGVIVMGGWTDHQHRREEVCVCCSNILAEEEPAALEDQKIIRRLMESYQQYFDL
;
A
#
# COMPACT_ATOMS: atom_id res chain seq x y z
N ASN A 1 14.77 -30.89 -7.22
CA ASN A 1 15.19 -30.83 -8.64
C ASN A 1 16.49 -30.01 -8.65
N ASN A 2 17.63 -30.66 -8.35
CA ASN A 2 18.89 -30.00 -7.93
C ASN A 2 19.79 -29.55 -9.10
N GLY A 3 19.20 -28.99 -10.16
CA GLY A 3 19.94 -28.62 -11.39
C GLY A 3 20.24 -27.14 -11.57
N ALA A 4 19.73 -26.26 -10.71
CA ALA A 4 19.89 -24.80 -10.82
C ALA A 4 20.90 -24.20 -9.84
N GLY A 5 21.28 -24.93 -8.78
CA GLY A 5 22.05 -24.39 -7.64
C GLY A 5 23.51 -24.01 -7.94
N ASP A 6 24.09 -24.49 -9.04
CA ASP A 6 25.53 -24.31 -9.32
C ASP A 6 25.83 -23.44 -10.55
N LYS A 7 24.81 -22.91 -11.25
CA LYS A 7 25.04 -22.09 -12.45
C LYS A 7 25.75 -20.77 -12.16
N TRP A 8 25.47 -20.17 -10.99
CA TRP A 8 26.12 -18.93 -10.59
C TRP A 8 27.63 -19.10 -10.36
N GLN A 9 28.09 -20.28 -9.94
CA GLN A 9 29.51 -20.57 -9.70
C GLN A 9 30.35 -20.51 -11.00
N GLN A 10 29.71 -20.73 -12.14
CA GLN A 10 30.34 -20.64 -13.45
C GLN A 10 30.42 -19.20 -13.96
N SER A 11 29.58 -18.30 -13.42
CA SER A 11 29.61 -16.87 -13.73
C SER A 11 30.73 -16.17 -12.96
N SER A 12 31.39 -15.21 -13.62
CA SER A 12 32.33 -14.32 -12.94
C SER A 12 31.60 -13.43 -11.95
N ASP A 13 30.45 -12.89 -12.34
CA ASP A 13 29.62 -12.00 -11.53
C ASP A 13 29.10 -12.71 -10.29
N GLY A 14 28.66 -13.97 -10.44
CA GLY A 14 28.17 -14.76 -9.31
C GLY A 14 29.25 -15.02 -8.26
N ARG A 15 30.47 -15.38 -8.70
CA ARG A 15 31.61 -15.57 -7.79
C ARG A 15 32.03 -14.26 -7.12
N HIS A 16 32.06 -13.17 -7.88
CA HIS A 16 32.41 -11.85 -7.37
C HIS A 16 31.38 -11.35 -6.33
N LEU A 17 30.09 -11.54 -6.59
CA LEU A 17 29.02 -11.19 -5.67
C LEU A 17 29.15 -11.93 -4.33
N VAL A 18 29.38 -13.25 -4.37
CA VAL A 18 29.61 -14.04 -3.15
C VAL A 18 30.85 -13.57 -2.41
N GLU A 19 31.94 -13.29 -3.11
CA GLU A 19 33.16 -12.77 -2.48
C GLU A 19 32.91 -11.42 -1.77
N LEU A 20 32.19 -10.50 -2.38
CA LEU A 20 31.85 -9.20 -1.77
C LEU A 20 30.94 -9.37 -0.55
N LEU A 21 29.92 -10.23 -0.63
CA LEU A 21 29.01 -10.52 0.48
C LEU A 21 29.74 -11.15 1.67
N GLU A 22 30.69 -12.06 1.42
CA GLU A 22 31.51 -12.67 2.46
C GLU A 22 32.43 -11.64 3.13
N LYS A 23 33.08 -10.76 2.34
CA LYS A 23 33.90 -9.66 2.89
C LYS A 23 33.07 -8.72 3.77
N LEU A 24 31.85 -8.35 3.33
CA LEU A 24 30.94 -7.52 4.12
C LEU A 24 30.48 -8.22 5.39
N ARG A 25 30.25 -9.54 5.34
CA ARG A 25 29.94 -10.33 6.54
C ARG A 25 31.10 -10.32 7.53
N GLU A 26 32.33 -10.52 7.05
CA GLU A 26 33.53 -10.46 7.88
C GLU A 26 33.70 -9.08 8.53
N CYS A 27 33.51 -7.98 7.78
CA CYS A 27 33.53 -6.63 8.33
C CYS A 27 32.50 -6.43 9.45
N LYS A 28 31.28 -6.96 9.28
CA LYS A 28 30.24 -6.92 10.31
C LYS A 28 30.64 -7.68 11.58
N ASP A 29 31.17 -8.90 11.41
CA ASP A 29 31.57 -9.75 12.54
C ASP A 29 32.77 -9.15 13.30
N ASP A 30 33.67 -8.45 12.59
CA ASP A 30 34.78 -7.70 13.17
C ASP A 30 34.31 -6.46 13.96
N GLU A 31 33.30 -5.74 13.48
CA GLU A 31 32.70 -4.59 14.20
C GLU A 31 32.08 -5.00 15.54
N GLN A 32 31.58 -6.24 15.67
CA GLN A 32 31.14 -6.78 16.96
C GLN A 32 32.28 -6.98 17.96
N GLN A 33 33.54 -7.00 17.49
CA GLN A 33 34.70 -7.43 18.26
C GLN A 33 35.73 -6.31 18.57
N ARG A 34 35.60 -5.07 18.06
CA ARG A 34 36.67 -4.03 18.15
C ARG A 34 36.25 -2.61 18.62
N SER A 35 37.24 -1.88 19.16
CA SER A 35 37.09 -0.54 19.77
C SER A 35 38.02 0.60 19.25
N TRP A 36 38.94 0.41 18.28
CA TRP A 36 39.96 1.46 17.97
C TRP A 36 40.35 1.72 16.48
N ALA A 37 39.75 1.09 15.45
CA ALA A 37 40.23 1.18 14.03
C ALA A 37 39.24 1.79 13.00
N LEU A 38 38.28 2.59 13.45
CA LEU A 38 37.03 2.90 12.71
C LEU A 38 37.17 3.65 11.36
N HIS A 39 38.31 4.30 11.05
CA HIS A 39 38.44 5.14 9.85
C HIS A 39 39.11 4.46 8.64
N GLU A 40 40.06 3.54 8.84
CA GLU A 40 40.65 2.78 7.73
C GLU A 40 39.67 1.72 7.19
N ASP A 41 38.80 1.22 8.07
CA ASP A 41 37.75 0.26 7.72
C ASP A 41 36.65 0.92 6.87
N GLU A 42 36.29 2.19 7.11
CA GLU A 42 35.20 2.88 6.40
C GLU A 42 35.45 2.99 4.89
N HIS A 43 36.66 3.36 4.47
CA HIS A 43 36.99 3.45 3.04
C HIS A 43 36.95 2.07 2.36
N THR A 44 37.42 1.03 3.05
CA THR A 44 37.43 -0.34 2.55
C THR A 44 36.00 -0.86 2.37
N ILE A 45 35.16 -0.69 3.38
CA ILE A 45 33.74 -1.07 3.33
C ILE A 45 33.02 -0.27 2.25
N SER A 46 33.26 1.04 2.16
CA SER A 46 32.67 1.89 1.12
C SER A 46 33.03 1.40 -0.28
N THR A 47 34.26 0.93 -0.48
CA THR A 47 34.69 0.34 -1.76
C THR A 47 33.92 -0.95 -2.04
N HIS A 48 33.84 -1.88 -1.07
CA HIS A 48 33.07 -3.12 -1.23
C HIS A 48 31.58 -2.89 -1.50
N LEU A 49 30.95 -1.94 -0.82
CA LEU A 49 29.55 -1.58 -1.05
C LEU A 49 29.35 -0.91 -2.43
N SER A 50 30.31 -0.12 -2.89
CA SER A 50 30.26 0.49 -4.22
C SER A 50 30.42 -0.56 -5.32
N ASP A 51 31.39 -1.48 -5.17
CA ASP A 51 31.60 -2.60 -6.09
C ASP A 51 30.36 -3.51 -6.13
N LEU A 52 29.74 -3.76 -4.97
CA LEU A 52 28.48 -4.51 -4.88
C LEU A 52 27.36 -3.80 -5.63
N LEU A 53 27.18 -2.50 -5.41
CA LEU A 53 26.16 -1.71 -6.09
C LEU A 53 26.36 -1.70 -7.61
N ASP A 54 27.60 -1.52 -8.07
CA ASP A 54 27.94 -1.53 -9.49
C ASP A 54 27.65 -2.89 -10.13
N LEU A 55 27.94 -3.99 -9.41
CA LEU A 55 27.63 -5.34 -9.87
C LEU A 55 26.13 -5.61 -9.93
N LEU A 56 25.35 -5.14 -8.95
CA LEU A 56 23.89 -5.31 -8.95
C LEU A 56 23.20 -4.48 -10.04
N ASN A 57 23.75 -3.32 -10.42
CA ASN A 57 23.19 -2.47 -11.46
C ASN A 57 23.60 -2.89 -12.88
N ASN A 58 24.83 -3.39 -13.06
CA ASN A 58 25.41 -3.60 -14.40
C ASN A 58 25.74 -5.07 -14.72
N GLY A 59 25.76 -5.95 -13.72
CA GLY A 59 26.07 -7.38 -13.90
C GLY A 59 24.89 -8.21 -14.41
N ASP A 60 25.10 -9.53 -14.52
CA ASP A 60 24.05 -10.47 -14.85
C ASP A 60 23.01 -10.57 -13.71
N LEU A 61 21.86 -9.91 -13.91
CA LEU A 61 20.77 -9.83 -12.93
C LEU A 61 20.19 -11.19 -12.54
N MET A 62 20.17 -12.17 -13.46
CA MET A 62 19.67 -13.51 -13.16
C MET A 62 20.61 -14.28 -12.25
N VAL A 63 21.91 -14.13 -12.48
CA VAL A 63 22.95 -14.68 -11.61
C VAL A 63 22.90 -14.02 -10.24
N CYS A 64 22.85 -12.68 -10.19
CA CYS A 64 22.79 -11.94 -8.94
C CYS A 64 21.54 -12.31 -8.13
N ARG A 65 20.37 -12.42 -8.77
CA ARG A 65 19.11 -12.88 -8.14
C ARG A 65 19.23 -14.29 -7.57
N THR A 66 19.92 -15.18 -8.28
CA THR A 66 20.15 -16.55 -7.80
C THR A 66 21.04 -16.56 -6.56
N VAL A 67 22.11 -15.74 -6.56
CA VAL A 67 23.01 -15.62 -5.41
C VAL A 67 22.30 -15.03 -4.20
N LEU A 68 21.52 -13.96 -4.39
CA LEU A 68 20.79 -13.30 -3.29
C LEU A 68 19.71 -14.20 -2.64
N SER A 69 19.20 -15.20 -3.36
CA SER A 69 18.22 -16.17 -2.86
C SER A 69 18.85 -17.44 -2.28
N LEU A 70 20.18 -17.56 -2.22
CA LEU A 70 20.86 -18.69 -1.59
C LEU A 70 20.51 -18.81 -0.11
N ASP A 71 20.43 -20.07 0.36
CA ASP A 71 20.18 -20.44 1.75
C ASP A 71 19.01 -19.66 2.39
N ASP A 72 17.88 -19.59 1.68
CA ASP A 72 16.68 -18.87 2.12
C ASP A 72 16.95 -17.36 2.36
N PHE A 73 17.55 -16.73 1.33
CA PHE A 73 17.93 -15.32 1.33
C PHE A 73 18.91 -14.91 2.43
N ARG A 74 19.75 -15.84 2.90
CA ARG A 74 20.81 -15.56 3.88
C ARG A 74 21.73 -14.38 3.50
N PRO A 75 22.11 -14.18 2.22
CA PRO A 75 22.85 -12.99 1.82
C PRO A 75 22.11 -11.69 2.11
N LEU A 76 20.82 -11.60 1.78
CA LEU A 76 20.00 -10.43 2.09
C LEU A 76 19.85 -10.22 3.60
N LEU A 77 19.63 -11.29 4.36
CA LEU A 77 19.58 -11.21 5.82
C LEU A 77 20.86 -10.62 6.40
N THR A 78 22.01 -11.02 5.86
CA THR A 78 23.32 -10.53 6.31
C THR A 78 23.46 -9.03 6.07
N LEU A 79 23.03 -8.54 4.89
CA LEU A 79 23.00 -7.11 4.58
C LEU A 79 22.05 -6.34 5.51
N VAL A 80 20.85 -6.88 5.79
CA VAL A 80 19.89 -6.25 6.72
C VAL A 80 20.47 -6.16 8.13
N GLN A 81 21.09 -7.23 8.61
CA GLN A 81 21.75 -7.23 9.91
C GLN A 81 22.96 -6.28 9.94
N TYR A 82 23.67 -6.13 8.83
CA TYR A 82 24.75 -5.16 8.74
C TYR A 82 24.22 -3.73 8.81
N TYR A 83 23.16 -3.41 8.08
CA TYR A 83 22.48 -2.11 8.18
C TYR A 83 22.03 -1.77 9.60
N GLN A 84 21.47 -2.75 10.32
CA GLN A 84 21.03 -2.60 11.71
C GLN A 84 22.19 -2.21 12.65
N MET A 85 23.40 -2.70 12.39
CA MET A 85 24.57 -2.52 13.23
C MET A 85 25.41 -1.29 12.86
N GLU A 86 25.50 -0.99 11.57
CA GLU A 86 26.26 0.14 11.06
C GLU A 86 25.68 1.44 11.62
N THR A 87 26.52 2.37 12.07
CA THR A 87 26.08 3.67 12.64
C THR A 87 26.50 4.86 11.79
N ARG A 88 27.45 4.67 10.86
CA ARG A 88 27.99 5.72 10.00
C ARG A 88 27.07 5.93 8.80
N TRP A 89 26.56 7.16 8.67
CA TRP A 89 25.64 7.51 7.58
C TRP A 89 26.18 7.25 6.16
N PRO A 90 27.45 7.54 5.80
CA PRO A 90 27.95 7.28 4.45
C PRO A 90 27.79 5.82 4.02
N LEU A 91 28.02 4.88 4.93
CA LEU A 91 27.89 3.44 4.68
C LEU A 91 26.42 3.00 4.68
N ARG A 92 25.59 3.51 5.60
CA ARG A 92 24.14 3.30 5.56
C ARG A 92 23.54 3.78 4.24
N LYS A 93 23.95 4.96 3.76
CA LYS A 93 23.50 5.51 2.47
C LYS A 93 23.87 4.60 1.30
N LEU A 94 25.08 4.02 1.29
CA LEU A 94 25.47 3.03 0.28
C LEU A 94 24.64 1.75 0.39
N LEU A 95 24.40 1.24 1.61
CA LEU A 95 23.52 0.10 1.83
C LEU A 95 22.09 0.36 1.35
N LEU A 96 21.52 1.54 1.59
CA LEU A 96 20.20 1.93 1.07
C LEU A 96 20.16 1.88 -0.47
N LYS A 97 21.22 2.33 -1.14
CA LYS A 97 21.33 2.21 -2.61
C LYS A 97 21.42 0.74 -3.05
N VAL A 98 22.18 -0.08 -2.33
CA VAL A 98 22.24 -1.54 -2.57
C VAL A 98 20.85 -2.16 -2.42
N PHE A 99 20.10 -1.82 -1.36
CA PHE A 99 18.73 -2.31 -1.19
C PHE A 99 17.77 -1.83 -2.28
N GLY A 100 17.91 -0.59 -2.77
CA GLY A 100 17.17 -0.12 -3.95
C GLY A 100 17.44 -0.97 -5.19
N ALA A 101 18.72 -1.27 -5.48
CA ALA A 101 19.10 -2.16 -6.57
C ALA A 101 18.54 -3.59 -6.36
N VAL A 102 18.58 -4.11 -5.13
CA VAL A 102 17.98 -5.41 -4.78
C VAL A 102 16.47 -5.44 -5.04
N CYS A 103 15.75 -4.37 -4.71
CA CYS A 103 14.30 -4.27 -4.95
C CYS A 103 13.97 -4.25 -6.45
N GLN A 104 14.77 -3.55 -7.26
CA GLN A 104 14.62 -3.52 -8.72
C GLN A 104 14.72 -4.91 -9.36
N MET A 105 15.45 -5.85 -8.75
CA MET A 105 15.74 -7.16 -9.37
C MET A 105 14.58 -8.17 -9.32
N SER A 106 13.78 -8.18 -8.25
CA SER A 106 12.72 -9.17 -8.08
C SER A 106 11.74 -8.83 -6.96
N ALA A 107 10.44 -9.03 -7.22
CA ALA A 107 9.41 -9.07 -6.17
C ALA A 107 9.75 -10.02 -5.01
N ALA A 108 10.41 -11.17 -5.26
CA ALA A 108 10.77 -12.10 -4.19
C ALA A 108 11.76 -11.48 -3.19
N ASN A 109 12.66 -10.60 -3.65
CA ASN A 109 13.54 -9.85 -2.76
C ASN A 109 12.74 -8.83 -1.95
N ILE A 110 11.79 -8.13 -2.58
CA ILE A 110 10.91 -7.17 -1.90
C ILE A 110 10.09 -7.86 -0.81
N SER A 111 9.42 -8.97 -1.13
CA SER A 111 8.64 -9.75 -0.16
C SER A 111 9.50 -10.29 0.99
N TYR A 112 10.75 -10.68 0.72
CA TYR A 112 11.68 -11.07 1.78
C TYR A 112 12.04 -9.88 2.68
N LEU A 113 12.39 -8.74 2.09
CA LEU A 113 12.76 -7.53 2.82
C LEU A 113 11.59 -7.00 3.65
N SER A 114 10.37 -6.97 3.10
CA SER A 114 9.16 -6.50 3.78
C SER A 114 8.77 -7.38 4.97
N ALA A 115 9.06 -8.68 4.91
CA ALA A 115 8.83 -9.60 6.03
C ALA A 115 9.97 -9.61 7.08
N SER A 116 11.14 -9.05 6.75
CA SER A 116 12.31 -9.00 7.64
C SER A 116 12.21 -7.86 8.66
N ILE A 117 13.24 -7.66 9.51
CA ILE A 117 13.27 -6.50 10.41
C ILE A 117 13.54 -5.16 9.69
N PHE A 118 13.90 -5.20 8.40
CA PHE A 118 14.38 -4.03 7.66
C PHE A 118 13.40 -2.84 7.63
N PRO A 119 12.08 -3.00 7.36
CA PRO A 119 11.14 -1.88 7.38
C PRO A 119 11.08 -1.20 8.75
N VAL A 120 11.21 -2.00 9.81
CA VAL A 120 11.21 -1.52 11.20
C VAL A 120 12.46 -0.69 11.49
N GLU A 121 13.64 -1.11 11.02
CA GLU A 121 14.87 -0.34 11.21
C GLU A 121 14.84 0.99 10.43
N LEU A 122 14.31 0.99 9.20
CA LEU A 122 14.10 2.23 8.43
C LEU A 122 13.14 3.17 9.16
N ALA A 123 12.01 2.65 9.66
CA ALA A 123 11.05 3.44 10.43
C ALA A 123 11.64 4.00 11.73
N ARG A 124 12.51 3.25 12.43
CA ARG A 124 13.20 3.76 13.63
C ARG A 124 14.14 4.91 13.30
N GLU A 125 14.89 4.80 12.22
CA GLU A 125 15.79 5.87 11.76
C GLU A 125 15.01 7.13 11.35
N MET A 126 13.86 6.97 10.69
CA MET A 126 12.96 8.07 10.36
C MET A 126 12.33 8.74 11.60
N LEU A 127 12.14 7.99 12.69
CA LEU A 127 11.61 8.52 13.95
C LEU A 127 12.68 9.18 14.83
N ASP A 128 13.96 9.08 14.46
CA ASP A 128 15.04 9.73 15.19
C ASP A 128 15.01 11.25 14.97
N SER A 129 14.91 12.01 16.06
CA SER A 129 14.91 13.48 16.04
C SER A 129 16.18 14.10 15.47
N THR A 130 17.27 13.35 15.34
CA THR A 130 18.55 13.79 14.79
C THR A 130 18.69 13.54 13.29
N CYS A 131 17.71 12.87 12.68
CA CYS A 131 17.70 12.52 11.27
C CYS A 131 17.68 13.78 10.38
N SER A 132 18.64 13.89 9.47
CA SER A 132 18.69 14.96 8.47
C SER A 132 17.69 14.74 7.34
N GLU A 133 17.39 15.78 6.56
CA GLU A 133 16.47 15.68 5.42
C GLU A 133 16.97 14.73 4.33
N ASP A 134 18.28 14.72 4.04
CA ASP A 134 18.91 13.75 3.12
C ASP A 134 18.73 12.32 3.65
N GLN A 135 18.87 12.10 4.96
CA GLN A 135 18.60 10.80 5.56
C GLN A 135 17.15 10.38 5.38
N LEU A 136 16.20 11.26 5.73
CA LEU A 136 14.78 11.01 5.58
C LEU A 136 14.39 10.70 4.14
N GLN A 137 14.96 11.39 3.15
CA GLN A 137 14.69 11.13 1.73
C GLN A 137 15.11 9.71 1.33
N TYR A 138 16.34 9.30 1.64
CA TYR A 138 16.82 7.97 1.27
C TYR A 138 16.09 6.85 2.03
N THR A 139 15.85 7.01 3.34
CA THR A 139 15.12 6.00 4.12
C THR A 139 13.67 5.88 3.68
N SER A 140 13.02 6.99 3.35
CA SER A 140 11.62 6.98 2.88
C SER A 140 11.48 6.37 1.50
N LEU A 141 12.42 6.68 0.59
CA LEU A 141 12.44 6.08 -0.75
C LEU A 141 12.58 4.56 -0.68
N VAL A 142 13.57 4.07 0.08
CA VAL A 142 13.80 2.62 0.20
C VAL A 142 12.67 1.94 0.95
N LEU A 143 12.09 2.57 1.98
CA LEU A 143 10.90 2.01 2.64
C LEU A 143 9.72 1.93 1.66
N GLY A 144 9.53 2.94 0.80
CA GLY A 144 8.53 2.91 -0.27
C GLY A 144 8.76 1.75 -1.25
N MET A 145 10.01 1.55 -1.69
CA MET A 145 10.40 0.41 -2.55
C MET A 145 10.13 -0.95 -1.88
N VAL A 146 10.38 -1.07 -0.59
CA VAL A 146 10.15 -2.33 0.16
C VAL A 146 8.66 -2.61 0.37
N LEU A 147 7.83 -1.57 0.45
CA LEU A 147 6.39 -1.70 0.68
C LEU A 147 5.55 -1.64 -0.60
N CYS A 148 6.17 -1.45 -1.77
CA CYS A 148 5.47 -1.17 -3.02
C CYS A 148 4.56 -2.30 -3.50
N MET A 149 4.87 -3.56 -3.15
CA MET A 149 4.07 -4.72 -3.56
C MET A 149 2.79 -4.90 -2.72
N GLY A 150 2.60 -4.13 -1.64
CA GLY A 150 1.42 -4.23 -0.79
C GLY A 150 1.28 -5.56 -0.03
N ASP A 151 2.36 -6.35 0.08
CA ASP A 151 2.40 -7.59 0.85
C ASP A 151 2.06 -7.32 2.32
N THR A 152 1.34 -8.25 2.96
CA THR A 152 0.96 -8.13 4.37
C THR A 152 2.19 -8.15 5.28
N LEU A 153 2.32 -7.12 6.11
CA LEU A 153 3.42 -7.01 7.07
C LEU A 153 3.22 -7.87 8.33
N PRO A 154 4.31 -8.40 8.93
CA PRO A 154 4.23 -9.09 10.22
C PRO A 154 3.71 -8.18 11.34
N TYR A 155 2.86 -8.70 12.24
CA TYR A 155 2.25 -7.90 13.32
C TYR A 155 3.27 -7.13 14.19
N THR A 156 4.46 -7.69 14.40
CA THR A 156 5.54 -7.06 15.17
C THR A 156 6.05 -5.75 14.57
N HIS A 157 5.82 -5.53 13.27
CA HIS A 157 6.22 -4.31 12.58
C HIS A 157 5.46 -3.08 13.09
N TYR A 158 4.17 -3.27 13.40
CA TYR A 158 3.31 -2.23 13.96
C TYR A 158 3.68 -1.84 15.39
N CYS A 159 4.65 -2.50 16.04
CA CYS A 159 5.20 -1.99 17.30
C CYS A 159 5.94 -0.66 17.10
N VAL A 160 6.59 -0.47 15.96
CA VAL A 160 7.30 0.78 15.60
C VAL A 160 6.50 1.59 14.59
N MET A 161 5.98 0.93 13.55
CA MET A 161 5.18 1.56 12.50
C MET A 161 3.72 1.74 12.95
N ASN A 162 3.56 2.37 14.11
CA ASN A 162 2.29 2.62 14.80
C ASN A 162 1.74 4.02 14.48
N GLU A 163 0.71 4.46 15.24
CA GLU A 163 0.10 5.78 15.09
C GLU A 163 1.13 6.91 15.16
N LYS A 164 2.16 6.84 16.01
CA LYS A 164 3.21 7.87 16.11
C LYS A 164 3.97 8.02 14.79
N PHE A 165 4.30 6.90 14.14
CA PHE A 165 4.95 6.92 12.84
C PHE A 165 4.04 7.51 11.76
N MET A 166 2.78 7.09 11.74
CA MET A 166 1.80 7.61 10.78
C MET A 166 1.52 9.11 10.99
N TYR A 167 1.44 9.58 12.24
CA TYR A 167 1.35 10.99 12.56
C TYR A 167 2.55 11.79 12.02
N MET A 168 3.77 11.26 12.18
CA MET A 168 4.98 11.89 11.66
C MET A 168 4.94 12.01 10.13
N LEU A 169 4.51 10.96 9.43
CA LEU A 169 4.35 11.01 7.97
C LEU A 169 3.30 12.05 7.55
N LEU A 170 2.11 11.99 8.12
CA LEU A 170 1.02 12.92 7.79
C LEU A 170 1.36 14.39 8.11
N ASP A 171 2.13 14.63 9.18
CA ASP A 171 2.61 15.97 9.53
C ASP A 171 3.72 16.45 8.59
N GLY A 172 4.65 15.56 8.25
CA GLY A 172 5.71 15.84 7.31
C GLY A 172 5.21 16.16 5.90
N ILE A 173 4.11 15.55 5.44
CA ILE A 173 3.50 15.88 4.13
C ILE A 173 3.16 17.37 4.04
N GLU A 174 2.48 17.91 5.04
CA GLU A 174 2.10 19.33 5.04
C GLU A 174 3.34 20.21 5.29
N LYS A 175 4.18 19.86 6.27
CA LYS A 175 5.38 20.63 6.63
C LYS A 175 6.38 20.76 5.50
N TYR A 176 6.77 19.66 4.85
CA TYR A 176 7.80 19.66 3.81
C TYR A 176 7.29 20.16 2.45
N SER A 177 5.98 20.35 2.31
CA SER A 177 5.40 20.97 1.11
C SER A 177 5.53 22.50 1.07
N GLU A 178 5.88 23.13 2.19
CA GLU A 178 6.00 24.60 2.26
C GLU A 178 7.22 25.14 1.50
N ASP A 179 8.28 24.33 1.36
CA ASP A 179 9.52 24.67 0.65
C ASP A 179 9.70 23.79 -0.59
N PRO A 180 9.87 24.36 -1.80
CA PRO A 180 10.17 23.62 -3.02
C PRO A 180 11.37 22.67 -2.91
N ASP A 181 12.38 23.01 -2.12
CA ASP A 181 13.58 22.18 -1.96
C ASP A 181 13.30 20.90 -1.14
N THR A 182 12.23 20.90 -0.34
CA THR A 182 11.80 19.74 0.47
C THR A 182 10.54 19.05 -0.05
N GLU A 183 9.92 19.55 -1.13
CA GLU A 183 8.67 19.01 -1.67
C GLU A 183 8.78 17.52 -2.00
N GLN A 184 9.91 17.08 -2.55
CA GLN A 184 10.17 15.66 -2.83
C GLN A 184 10.03 14.78 -1.57
N LEU A 185 10.41 15.29 -0.39
CA LEU A 185 10.26 14.55 0.85
C LEU A 185 8.79 14.42 1.26
N ALA A 186 7.97 15.46 1.03
CA ALA A 186 6.53 15.38 1.22
C ALA A 186 5.88 14.33 0.29
N GLU A 187 6.31 14.27 -0.97
CA GLU A 187 5.86 13.24 -1.92
C GLU A 187 6.24 11.82 -1.49
N LEU A 188 7.45 11.63 -0.96
CA LEU A 188 7.88 10.34 -0.41
C LEU A 188 7.05 9.96 0.82
N PHE A 189 6.73 10.91 1.69
CA PHE A 189 5.87 10.63 2.84
C PHE A 189 4.44 10.28 2.41
N LEU A 190 3.89 10.96 1.41
CA LEU A 190 2.61 10.60 0.81
C LEU A 190 2.65 9.17 0.25
N THR A 191 3.73 8.82 -0.45
CA THR A 191 3.95 7.48 -1.02
C THR A 191 3.95 6.41 0.08
N LEU A 192 4.59 6.69 1.22
CA LEU A 192 4.54 5.79 2.38
C LEU A 192 3.12 5.68 2.95
N VAL A 193 2.39 6.78 3.13
CA VAL A 193 0.99 6.75 3.61
C VAL A 193 0.12 5.88 2.70
N LEU A 194 0.29 5.97 1.37
CA LEU A 194 -0.38 5.11 0.41
C LEU A 194 0.01 3.63 0.60
N ALA A 195 1.30 3.33 0.80
CA ALA A 195 1.79 1.97 1.00
C ALA A 195 1.24 1.33 2.28
N PHE A 196 1.16 2.10 3.36
CA PHE A 196 0.53 1.65 4.60
C PHE A 196 -0.97 1.44 4.45
N ASN A 197 -1.65 2.25 3.64
CA ASN A 197 -3.07 2.06 3.40
C ASN A 197 -3.36 0.76 2.63
N LEU A 198 -2.44 0.29 1.77
CA LEU A 198 -2.57 -1.01 1.10
C LEU A 198 -2.65 -2.20 2.09
N GLN A 199 -2.10 -2.05 3.30
CA GLN A 199 -2.07 -3.10 4.33
C GLN A 199 -3.45 -3.41 4.94
N TYR A 200 -4.43 -2.53 4.74
CA TYR A 200 -5.78 -2.70 5.28
C TYR A 200 -6.74 -3.23 4.22
N PRO A 201 -7.66 -4.14 4.58
CA PRO A 201 -8.71 -4.55 3.66
C PRO A 201 -9.54 -3.33 3.26
N THR A 202 -9.94 -3.27 1.99
CA THR A 202 -10.66 -2.09 1.50
C THR A 202 -12.03 -2.00 2.14
N LEU A 203 -12.34 -0.85 2.75
CA LEU A 203 -13.57 -0.67 3.51
C LEU A 203 -14.77 -0.57 2.54
N LEU A 204 -15.87 -1.24 2.85
CA LEU A 204 -17.14 -1.00 2.17
C LEU A 204 -17.82 0.22 2.81
N PRO A 205 -18.42 1.13 2.03
CA PRO A 205 -19.23 2.21 2.58
C PRO A 205 -20.30 1.59 3.48
N THR A 206 -20.23 1.84 4.79
CA THR A 206 -21.19 1.25 5.73
C THR A 206 -22.55 1.92 5.54
N VAL A 207 -23.42 1.31 4.73
CA VAL A 207 -24.82 1.69 4.65
C VAL A 207 -25.46 1.29 5.98
N GLN A 208 -25.53 2.24 6.92
CA GLN A 208 -26.47 2.09 8.02
C GLN A 208 -27.87 2.14 7.42
N LEU A 209 -28.43 0.96 7.10
CA LEU A 209 -29.84 0.77 6.86
C LEU A 209 -30.57 1.43 8.03
N ARG A 210 -31.22 2.56 7.76
CA ARG A 210 -32.09 3.25 8.71
C ARG A 210 -33.24 2.29 9.01
N THR A 211 -33.07 1.42 10.00
CA THR A 211 -34.18 0.62 10.50
C THR A 211 -35.18 1.61 11.08
N LYS A 212 -36.30 1.80 10.37
CA LYS A 212 -37.44 2.50 10.91
C LYS A 212 -37.79 1.79 12.22
N SER A 213 -37.53 2.42 13.35
CA SER A 213 -37.97 1.94 14.65
C SER A 213 -39.50 2.05 14.69
N SER A 214 -40.19 1.03 14.17
CA SER A 214 -41.60 0.82 14.47
C SER A 214 -41.67 0.20 15.86
N ASN A 215 -41.89 1.07 16.85
CA ASN A 215 -42.34 0.65 18.18
C ASN A 215 -43.70 -0.05 18.04
N THR A 216 -43.70 -1.37 18.18
CA THR A 216 -44.86 -2.13 18.62
C THR A 216 -44.42 -3.08 19.73
N PRO A 217 -45.06 -3.07 20.91
CA PRO A 217 -44.71 -3.97 21.99
C PRO A 217 -45.23 -5.37 21.67
N VAL A 218 -44.34 -6.36 21.64
CA VAL A 218 -44.71 -7.78 21.49
C VAL A 218 -44.96 -8.34 22.89
N ASP A 219 -46.20 -8.81 23.08
CA ASP A 219 -46.67 -9.57 24.23
C ASP A 219 -46.11 -10.99 24.18
N ASP A 220 -45.70 -11.48 25.34
CA ASP A 220 -44.79 -12.60 25.53
C ASP A 220 -45.62 -13.82 25.97
N SER A 221 -45.89 -14.80 25.09
CA SER A 221 -46.39 -16.12 25.48
C SER A 221 -46.52 -17.17 24.35
N ARG A 222 -45.85 -18.32 24.59
CA ARG A 222 -46.14 -19.72 24.17
C ARG A 222 -45.41 -20.34 22.96
N MET A 223 -44.32 -21.03 23.31
CA MET A 223 -44.02 -22.47 23.13
C MET A 223 -44.29 -23.24 21.80
N VAL A 224 -43.18 -23.81 21.30
CA VAL A 224 -42.93 -25.22 20.90
C VAL A 224 -43.52 -25.76 19.59
N GLY A 225 -42.61 -26.19 18.69
CA GLY A 225 -42.89 -27.17 17.62
C GLY A 225 -41.92 -27.12 16.43
N MET A 226 -40.91 -28.00 16.40
CA MET A 226 -40.11 -28.39 15.20
C MET A 226 -40.99 -29.20 14.20
N PRO A 227 -40.68 -29.31 12.89
CA PRO A 227 -39.35 -29.67 12.36
C PRO A 227 -38.83 -28.88 11.14
N GLU A 228 -37.50 -28.88 11.05
CA GLU A 228 -36.69 -28.48 9.90
C GLU A 228 -37.00 -29.36 8.68
N GLN A 229 -37.35 -28.75 7.55
CA GLN A 229 -36.92 -29.14 6.21
C GLN A 229 -37.32 -28.08 5.18
N ASP A 230 -36.40 -27.84 4.25
CA ASP A 230 -36.55 -27.13 2.97
C ASP A 230 -36.53 -25.59 2.96
N ILE A 231 -35.37 -25.01 3.33
CA ILE A 231 -34.81 -23.86 2.59
C ILE A 231 -33.31 -24.13 2.37
N ALA A 232 -33.02 -25.06 1.47
CA ALA A 232 -31.74 -25.10 0.78
C ALA A 232 -31.95 -24.46 -0.60
N ASN A 233 -31.27 -23.33 -0.80
CA ASN A 233 -30.93 -22.64 -2.06
C ASN A 233 -31.32 -21.15 -2.01
N ILE A 234 -30.41 -20.34 -1.46
CA ILE A 234 -29.87 -19.08 -2.00
C ILE A 234 -28.89 -18.57 -0.93
N SER A 235 -27.63 -18.98 -1.01
CA SER A 235 -26.50 -18.31 -0.35
C SER A 235 -25.19 -18.85 -0.94
N GLY A 236 -24.90 -18.45 -2.17
CA GLY A 236 -23.57 -18.61 -2.76
C GLY A 236 -22.66 -17.48 -2.32
N TYR A 237 -22.30 -17.46 -1.03
CA TYR A 237 -21.06 -16.88 -0.56
C TYR A 237 -20.34 -18.01 0.15
N ASP A 238 -19.33 -18.58 -0.52
CA ASP A 238 -18.36 -19.46 0.12
C ASP A 238 -17.57 -18.64 1.15
N ILE A 239 -18.15 -18.50 2.34
CA ILE A 239 -17.42 -18.15 3.54
C ILE A 239 -16.72 -19.43 3.97
N MET A 240 -15.41 -19.49 3.73
CA MET A 240 -14.56 -20.51 4.32
C MET A 240 -14.58 -20.37 5.85
N GLU A 241 -15.46 -21.12 6.51
CA GLU A 241 -15.38 -21.40 7.94
C GLU A 241 -14.20 -22.34 8.21
N ASN A 242 -13.09 -21.78 8.72
CA ASN A 242 -12.42 -22.19 9.96
C ASN A 242 -10.96 -21.74 9.96
N GLY A 243 -10.74 -20.63 10.65
CA GLY A 243 -9.45 -20.04 10.95
C GLY A 243 -9.71 -18.60 11.34
N ASN A 244 -9.66 -18.31 12.63
CA ASN A 244 -9.77 -16.96 13.16
C ASN A 244 -8.76 -16.06 12.41
N ILE A 245 -9.22 -15.24 11.46
CA ILE A 245 -8.36 -14.30 10.71
C ILE A 245 -8.14 -13.10 11.63
N PRO A 246 -6.98 -12.96 12.29
CA PRO A 246 -6.72 -11.83 13.16
C PRO A 246 -6.38 -10.65 12.24
N GLY A 247 -7.35 -9.77 11.97
CA GLY A 247 -7.16 -8.62 11.09
C GLY A 247 -8.44 -7.95 10.60
N ALA A 248 -9.58 -8.66 10.60
CA ALA A 248 -10.87 -8.09 10.19
C ALA A 248 -11.39 -6.96 11.12
N ASP A 249 -10.90 -6.90 12.36
CA ASP A 249 -11.27 -5.89 13.36
C ASP A 249 -10.24 -4.75 13.49
N MET A 250 -9.18 -4.71 12.66
CA MET A 250 -8.18 -3.64 12.75
C MET A 250 -8.70 -2.39 12.03
N GLU A 251 -9.15 -1.41 12.82
CA GLU A 251 -9.47 -0.07 12.35
C GLU A 251 -8.34 0.47 11.46
N ASN A 252 -8.67 0.95 10.27
CA ASN A 252 -7.69 1.51 9.35
C ASN A 252 -7.08 2.77 9.99
N MET A 253 -5.84 2.63 10.46
CA MET A 253 -5.10 3.68 11.17
C MET A 253 -4.97 4.95 10.32
N VAL A 254 -4.78 4.82 9.01
CA VAL A 254 -4.61 5.97 8.12
C VAL A 254 -5.90 6.80 8.09
N ILE A 255 -7.04 6.14 7.87
CA ILE A 255 -8.36 6.77 7.83
C ILE A 255 -8.73 7.37 9.19
N LYS A 256 -8.49 6.62 10.28
CA LYS A 256 -8.70 7.11 11.64
C LYS A 256 -7.94 8.41 11.88
N LEU A 257 -6.64 8.44 11.57
CA LEU A 257 -5.81 9.60 11.84
C LEU A 257 -6.17 10.78 10.94
N LEU A 258 -6.41 10.55 9.65
CA LEU A 258 -6.87 11.60 8.72
C LEU A 258 -8.18 12.24 9.19
N SER A 259 -9.12 11.46 9.73
CA SER A 259 -10.40 11.98 10.24
C SER A 259 -10.27 12.97 11.41
N GLN A 260 -9.11 13.01 12.06
CA GLN A 260 -8.83 13.85 13.22
C GLN A 260 -7.93 15.05 12.90
N ARG A 261 -7.46 15.20 11.65
CA ARG A 261 -6.53 16.26 11.26
C ARG A 261 -7.26 17.54 10.87
N GLU A 262 -6.66 18.67 11.24
CA GLU A 262 -7.14 20.01 10.86
C GLU A 262 -6.59 20.45 9.49
N SER A 263 -5.34 20.07 9.17
CA SER A 263 -4.68 20.38 7.90
C SER A 263 -4.31 19.12 7.14
N THR A 264 -4.81 19.05 5.90
CA THR A 264 -4.56 17.98 4.92
C THR A 264 -4.49 18.56 3.51
N LYS A 265 -4.14 19.84 3.36
CA LYS A 265 -4.29 20.57 2.11
C LYS A 265 -3.38 20.01 1.02
N TYR A 266 -2.08 19.90 1.30
CA TYR A 266 -1.15 19.36 0.33
C TYR A 266 -1.44 17.88 0.08
N PHE A 267 -1.76 17.12 1.13
CA PHE A 267 -2.19 15.72 1.00
C PHE A 267 -3.34 15.56 0.00
N THR A 268 -4.42 16.34 0.14
CA THR A 268 -5.59 16.23 -0.75
C THR A 268 -5.31 16.71 -2.15
N GLU A 269 -4.62 17.85 -2.31
CA GLU A 269 -4.29 18.43 -3.62
C GLU A 269 -3.40 17.46 -4.41
N LYS A 270 -2.38 16.89 -3.76
CA LYS A 270 -1.47 15.95 -4.40
C LYS A 270 -2.13 14.60 -4.68
N LEU A 271 -2.94 14.08 -3.76
CA LEU A 271 -3.69 12.84 -3.98
C LEU A 271 -4.65 12.97 -5.17
N LEU A 272 -5.38 14.09 -5.25
CA LEU A 272 -6.28 14.37 -6.37
C LEU A 272 -5.53 14.54 -7.69
N LEU A 273 -4.35 15.18 -7.67
CA LEU A 273 -3.49 15.30 -8.85
C LEU A 273 -3.07 13.92 -9.38
N LEU A 274 -2.57 13.05 -8.49
CA LEU A 274 -2.16 11.68 -8.84
C LEU A 274 -3.36 10.88 -9.37
N PHE A 275 -4.52 11.00 -8.71
CA PHE A 275 -5.74 10.33 -9.12
C PHE A 275 -6.21 10.77 -10.51
N ASN A 276 -6.15 12.06 -10.80
CA ASN A 276 -6.51 12.60 -12.12
C ASN A 276 -5.56 12.14 -13.24
N ARG A 277 -4.27 11.97 -12.92
CA ARG A 277 -3.24 11.50 -13.87
C ARG A 277 -3.18 9.98 -14.01
N GLU A 278 -3.89 9.25 -13.14
CA GLU A 278 -3.80 7.78 -13.04
C GLU A 278 -2.37 7.32 -12.74
N GLU A 279 -1.60 8.17 -12.05
CA GLU A 279 -0.23 7.90 -11.63
C GLU A 279 -0.24 7.27 -10.24
N ASP A 280 0.39 6.11 -10.09
CA ASP A 280 0.60 5.46 -8.80
C ASP A 280 2.09 5.60 -8.39
N PRO A 281 2.41 6.33 -7.32
CA PRO A 281 3.80 6.50 -6.89
C PRO A 281 4.42 5.18 -6.36
N LEU A 282 3.61 4.15 -6.06
CA LEU A 282 4.10 2.82 -5.69
C LEU A 282 4.32 1.88 -6.88
N ALA A 283 3.92 2.27 -8.09
CA ALA A 283 4.26 1.52 -9.31
C ALA A 283 5.72 1.79 -9.73
N MET A 284 6.66 1.54 -8.81
CA MET A 284 8.09 1.82 -8.97
C MET A 284 8.81 0.77 -9.84
N PHE A 285 8.28 -0.44 -9.91
CA PHE A 285 8.88 -1.58 -10.60
C PHE A 285 7.84 -2.38 -11.38
N ASP A 286 8.25 -2.97 -12.51
CA ASP A 286 7.40 -3.80 -13.37
C ASP A 286 7.35 -5.27 -12.88
N HIS A 287 7.24 -5.49 -11.57
CA HIS A 287 7.17 -6.83 -10.99
C HIS A 287 5.76 -7.42 -11.06
N GLU A 288 5.67 -8.74 -11.21
CA GLU A 288 4.40 -9.47 -11.20
C GLU A 288 4.24 -10.31 -9.92
N PRO A 289 3.00 -10.44 -9.39
CA PRO A 289 1.77 -9.77 -9.82
C PRO A 289 1.76 -8.28 -9.46
N GLN A 290 1.15 -7.44 -10.31
CA GLN A 290 0.98 -6.01 -10.01
C GLN A 290 0.10 -5.79 -8.76
N PRO A 291 0.51 -4.92 -7.82
CA PRO A 291 -0.29 -4.57 -6.65
C PRO A 291 -1.54 -3.78 -7.02
N PRO A 292 -2.55 -3.70 -6.14
CA PRO A 292 -3.67 -2.79 -6.32
C PRO A 292 -3.20 -1.33 -6.42
N ASN A 293 -3.86 -0.53 -7.26
CA ASN A 293 -3.54 0.88 -7.40
C ASN A 293 -3.75 1.61 -6.06
N SER A 294 -2.68 2.13 -5.49
CA SER A 294 -2.64 2.65 -4.13
C SER A 294 -3.42 3.95 -3.98
N VAL A 295 -3.42 4.77 -5.02
CA VAL A 295 -4.15 6.04 -5.09
C VAL A 295 -5.65 5.80 -5.17
N LEU A 296 -6.10 4.91 -6.08
CA LEU A 296 -7.51 4.53 -6.19
C LEU A 296 -8.02 3.87 -4.90
N LYS A 297 -7.20 2.99 -4.29
CA LYS A 297 -7.54 2.40 -2.99
C LYS A 297 -7.67 3.48 -1.91
N MET A 298 -6.72 4.41 -1.82
CA MET A 298 -6.78 5.53 -0.87
C MET A 298 -8.03 6.39 -1.09
N MET A 299 -8.34 6.75 -2.33
CA MET A 299 -9.55 7.49 -2.66
C MET A 299 -10.80 6.74 -2.16
N ARG A 300 -10.89 5.43 -2.42
CA ARG A 300 -12.01 4.62 -1.93
C ARG A 300 -12.10 4.61 -0.41
N ASP A 301 -10.98 4.40 0.28
CA ASP A 301 -10.96 4.38 1.74
C ASP A 301 -11.27 5.76 2.35
N MET A 302 -10.88 6.87 1.70
CA MET A 302 -11.26 8.22 2.11
C MET A 302 -12.78 8.46 2.05
N TYR A 303 -13.47 7.84 1.09
CA TYR A 303 -14.94 7.86 1.00
C TYR A 303 -15.63 6.73 1.77
N SER A 304 -14.93 6.02 2.66
CA SER A 304 -15.53 4.99 3.53
C SER A 304 -16.26 5.57 4.75
N THR A 305 -15.90 6.78 5.19
CA THR A 305 -16.53 7.49 6.30
C THR A 305 -16.84 8.94 5.94
N ARG A 306 -17.88 9.53 6.53
CA ARG A 306 -18.20 10.95 6.32
C ARG A 306 -17.10 11.90 6.79
N ALA A 307 -16.37 11.53 7.85
CA ALA A 307 -15.33 12.38 8.41
C ALA A 307 -14.18 12.57 7.40
N THR A 308 -13.69 11.48 6.80
CA THR A 308 -12.67 11.55 5.76
C THR A 308 -13.20 12.03 4.42
N ALA A 309 -14.45 11.74 4.06
CA ALA A 309 -15.04 12.30 2.83
C ALA A 309 -15.13 13.83 2.90
N SER A 310 -15.45 14.40 4.07
CA SER A 310 -15.57 15.84 4.28
C SER A 310 -14.25 16.63 4.19
N ILE A 311 -13.12 15.93 4.08
CA ILE A 311 -11.80 16.54 3.86
C ILE A 311 -11.70 17.11 2.43
N PHE A 312 -12.37 16.49 1.46
CA PHE A 312 -12.45 17.03 0.10
C PHE A 312 -13.49 18.16 0.04
N TYR A 313 -13.13 19.31 -0.53
CA TYR A 313 -14.10 20.38 -0.74
C TYR A 313 -15.07 20.01 -1.87
N THR A 314 -16.20 20.71 -1.95
CA THR A 314 -17.21 20.46 -2.99
C THR A 314 -16.64 20.53 -4.41
N ASN A 315 -15.67 21.39 -4.69
CA ASN A 315 -15.05 21.45 -6.02
C ASN A 315 -14.13 20.24 -6.28
N ASP A 316 -13.43 19.75 -5.26
CA ASP A 316 -12.59 18.57 -5.37
C ASP A 316 -13.44 17.33 -5.62
N GLU A 317 -14.55 17.18 -4.89
CA GLU A 317 -15.51 16.07 -5.08
C GLU A 317 -16.12 16.10 -6.50
N ARG A 318 -16.36 17.29 -7.07
CA ARG A 318 -16.78 17.41 -8.49
C ARG A 318 -15.73 16.89 -9.46
N VAL A 319 -14.45 17.20 -9.22
CA VAL A 319 -13.33 16.66 -10.01
C VAL A 319 -13.24 15.14 -9.86
N VAL A 320 -13.43 14.62 -8.64
CA VAL A 320 -13.50 13.17 -8.40
C VAL A 320 -14.63 12.53 -9.20
N CYS A 321 -15.82 13.13 -9.22
CA CYS A 321 -16.94 12.67 -10.05
C CYS A 321 -16.59 12.68 -11.55
N ASP A 322 -15.92 13.72 -12.03
CA ASP A 322 -15.51 13.83 -13.43
C ASP A 322 -14.56 12.68 -13.84
N ILE A 323 -13.61 12.36 -12.96
CA ILE A 323 -12.66 11.25 -13.16
C ILE A 323 -13.40 9.91 -13.13
N ILE A 324 -14.28 9.68 -12.15
CA ILE A 324 -15.07 8.45 -12.06
C ILE A 324 -15.89 8.23 -13.33
N ILE A 325 -16.64 9.24 -13.79
CA ILE A 325 -17.47 9.14 -15.00
C ILE A 325 -16.62 8.79 -16.22
N ARG A 326 -15.47 9.46 -16.38
CA ARG A 326 -14.51 9.17 -17.47
C ARG A 326 -14.05 7.72 -17.41
N GLN A 327 -13.60 7.27 -16.25
CA GLN A 327 -13.07 5.92 -16.04
C GLN A 327 -14.12 4.83 -16.25
N LEU A 328 -15.34 5.01 -15.73
CA LEU A 328 -16.43 4.06 -15.94
C LEU A 328 -16.91 4.01 -17.39
N THR A 329 -16.67 5.06 -18.18
CA THR A 329 -16.99 5.08 -19.62
C THR A 329 -15.90 4.39 -20.44
N ASP A 330 -14.64 4.54 -20.06
CA ASP A 330 -13.49 4.05 -20.82
C ASP A 330 -13.10 2.60 -20.48
N LEU A 331 -13.38 2.13 -19.25
CA LEU A 331 -12.96 0.81 -18.77
C LEU A 331 -13.93 -0.32 -19.17
N PRO A 332 -13.42 -1.47 -19.66
CA PRO A 332 -14.23 -2.64 -19.99
C PRO A 332 -14.61 -3.46 -18.75
N ALA A 333 -15.53 -4.42 -18.93
CA ALA A 333 -16.10 -5.23 -17.85
C ALA A 333 -15.15 -6.22 -17.17
N ASP A 334 -14.08 -6.61 -17.85
CA ASP A 334 -13.06 -7.50 -17.33
C ASP A 334 -11.94 -6.76 -16.57
N ASP A 335 -11.88 -5.43 -16.65
CA ASP A 335 -10.92 -4.63 -15.91
C ASP A 335 -11.38 -4.43 -14.46
N LYS A 336 -10.64 -5.04 -13.52
CA LYS A 336 -10.91 -4.96 -12.08
C LYS A 336 -10.96 -3.53 -11.54
N ARG A 337 -10.30 -2.56 -12.19
CA ARG A 337 -10.35 -1.14 -11.79
C ARG A 337 -11.75 -0.56 -11.92
N ARG A 338 -12.56 -1.04 -12.88
CA ARG A 338 -13.95 -0.56 -13.06
C ARG A 338 -14.77 -0.79 -11.81
N ASN A 339 -14.59 -1.95 -11.18
CA ASN A 339 -15.21 -2.30 -9.91
C ASN A 339 -14.82 -1.35 -8.76
N GLU A 340 -13.54 -1.00 -8.66
CA GLU A 340 -13.06 -0.05 -7.65
C GLU A 340 -13.61 1.37 -7.87
N TYR A 341 -13.73 1.83 -9.12
CA TYR A 341 -14.38 3.11 -9.43
C TYR A 341 -15.87 3.12 -9.11
N LEU A 342 -16.57 1.99 -9.27
CA LEU A 342 -17.98 1.87 -8.88
C LEU A 342 -18.16 1.92 -7.35
N HIS A 343 -17.26 1.28 -6.60
CA HIS A 343 -17.26 1.39 -5.14
C HIS A 343 -16.90 2.79 -4.66
N LEU A 344 -15.99 3.48 -5.36
CA LEU A 344 -15.71 4.89 -5.10
C LEU A 344 -16.93 5.77 -5.40
N LEU A 345 -17.65 5.53 -6.50
CA LEU A 345 -18.92 6.23 -6.81
C LEU A 345 -19.96 6.03 -5.70
N GLU A 346 -20.13 4.79 -5.24
CA GLU A 346 -21.00 4.46 -4.11
C GLU A 346 -20.57 5.25 -2.85
N GLY A 347 -19.27 5.30 -2.54
CA GLY A 347 -18.74 6.09 -1.43
C GLY A 347 -19.02 7.59 -1.56
N VAL A 348 -18.79 8.18 -2.74
CA VAL A 348 -19.07 9.60 -3.03
C VAL A 348 -20.56 9.93 -2.82
N ILE A 349 -21.47 9.04 -3.22
CA ILE A 349 -22.92 9.27 -3.07
C ILE A 349 -23.38 9.05 -1.61
N VAL A 350 -22.85 8.03 -0.93
CA VAL A 350 -23.32 7.62 0.41
C VAL A 350 -22.70 8.48 1.52
N MET A 351 -21.40 8.74 1.41
CA MET A 351 -20.58 9.39 2.44
C MET A 351 -20.17 10.82 2.09
N GLY A 352 -20.11 11.17 0.81
CA GLY A 352 -19.75 12.50 0.31
C GLY A 352 -20.92 13.49 0.27
N GLY A 353 -20.68 14.63 -0.38
CA GLY A 353 -21.62 15.75 -0.57
C GLY A 353 -22.46 15.68 -1.84
N TRP A 354 -22.33 14.62 -2.64
CA TRP A 354 -22.91 14.54 -3.98
C TRP A 354 -24.43 14.67 -3.99
N THR A 355 -25.12 14.15 -2.97
CA THR A 355 -26.58 14.24 -2.85
C THR A 355 -27.11 15.68 -2.77
N ASP A 356 -26.27 16.63 -2.31
CA ASP A 356 -26.61 18.04 -2.22
C ASP A 356 -26.41 18.77 -3.54
N HIS A 357 -25.26 18.56 -4.21
CA HIS A 357 -24.89 19.33 -5.40
C HIS A 357 -25.20 18.65 -6.74
N GLN A 358 -25.39 17.32 -6.76
CA GLN A 358 -25.82 16.53 -7.92
C GLN A 358 -25.01 16.80 -9.20
N HIS A 359 -23.69 16.93 -9.05
CA HIS A 359 -22.82 17.28 -10.17
C HIS A 359 -22.81 16.13 -11.18
N ARG A 360 -23.04 16.47 -12.46
CA ARG A 360 -23.11 15.51 -13.58
C ARG A 360 -24.08 14.34 -13.35
N ARG A 361 -25.17 14.58 -12.60
CA ARG A 361 -26.17 13.55 -12.29
C ARG A 361 -26.67 12.78 -13.51
N GLU A 362 -26.99 13.48 -14.61
CA GLU A 362 -27.47 12.85 -15.83
C GLU A 362 -26.44 11.86 -16.41
N GLU A 363 -25.16 12.24 -16.45
CA GLU A 363 -24.09 11.38 -16.97
C GLU A 363 -23.81 10.20 -16.05
N VAL A 364 -23.89 10.38 -14.73
CA VAL A 364 -23.84 9.25 -13.76
C VAL A 364 -24.96 8.25 -14.05
N CYS A 365 -26.19 8.72 -14.28
CA CYS A 365 -27.33 7.85 -14.58
C CYS A 365 -27.15 7.11 -15.92
N VAL A 366 -26.62 7.80 -16.94
CA VAL A 366 -26.31 7.20 -18.24
C VAL A 366 -25.22 6.13 -18.11
N CYS A 367 -24.11 6.40 -17.42
CA CYS A 367 -23.06 5.42 -17.17
C CYS A 367 -23.61 4.18 -16.45
N CYS A 368 -24.39 4.37 -15.38
CA CYS A 368 -25.01 3.27 -14.65
C CYS A 368 -25.94 2.43 -15.55
N SER A 369 -26.76 3.09 -16.36
CA SER A 369 -27.70 2.43 -17.28
C SER A 369 -26.98 1.63 -18.37
N ASN A 370 -25.88 2.17 -18.90
CA ASN A 370 -25.05 1.49 -19.90
C ASN A 370 -24.45 0.20 -19.32
N ILE A 371 -23.85 0.27 -18.13
CA ILE A 371 -23.26 -0.91 -17.46
C ILE A 371 -24.34 -1.95 -17.11
N LEU A 372 -25.53 -1.52 -16.71
CA LEU A 372 -26.67 -2.42 -16.47
C LEU A 372 -27.18 -3.13 -17.73
N ALA A 373 -26.99 -2.53 -18.91
CA ALA A 373 -27.38 -3.10 -20.19
C ALA A 373 -26.31 -4.04 -20.78
N GLU A 374 -25.10 -4.11 -20.20
CA GLU A 374 -24.06 -5.04 -20.64
C GLU A 374 -24.50 -6.49 -20.44
N GLU A 375 -24.34 -7.30 -21.49
CA GLU A 375 -24.70 -8.73 -21.48
C GLU A 375 -23.53 -9.64 -21.05
N GLU A 376 -22.33 -9.08 -20.88
CA GLU A 376 -21.13 -9.85 -20.56
C GLU A 376 -21.15 -10.38 -19.12
N PRO A 377 -20.74 -11.64 -18.87
CA PRO A 377 -20.69 -12.19 -17.51
C PRO A 377 -19.79 -11.41 -16.55
N ALA A 378 -18.73 -10.78 -17.08
CA ALA A 378 -17.79 -9.98 -16.29
C ALA A 378 -18.47 -8.74 -15.64
N ALA A 379 -19.53 -8.22 -16.26
CA ALA A 379 -20.27 -7.07 -15.75
C ALA A 379 -21.15 -7.39 -14.52
N LEU A 380 -21.35 -8.68 -14.19
CA LEU A 380 -22.35 -9.06 -13.20
C LEU A 380 -22.09 -8.47 -11.80
N GLU A 381 -20.83 -8.40 -11.37
CA GLU A 381 -20.47 -7.81 -10.07
C GLU A 381 -20.68 -6.29 -10.07
N ASP A 382 -20.30 -5.62 -11.14
CA ASP A 382 -20.51 -4.18 -11.33
C ASP A 382 -22.00 -3.82 -11.30
N GLN A 383 -22.82 -4.61 -12.00
CA GLN A 383 -24.27 -4.46 -12.02
C GLN A 383 -24.89 -4.67 -10.63
N LYS A 384 -24.36 -5.58 -9.80
CA LYS A 384 -24.85 -5.75 -8.41
C LYS A 384 -24.62 -4.48 -7.59
N ILE A 385 -23.46 -3.83 -7.73
CA ILE A 385 -23.14 -2.57 -7.04
C ILE A 385 -24.13 -1.48 -7.47
N ILE A 386 -24.32 -1.31 -8.77
CA ILE A 386 -25.23 -0.29 -9.32
C ILE A 386 -26.67 -0.52 -8.86
N ARG A 387 -27.18 -1.76 -8.94
CA ARG A 387 -28.55 -2.08 -8.50
C ARG A 387 -28.76 -1.72 -7.03
N ARG A 388 -27.83 -2.14 -6.15
CA ARG A 388 -27.88 -1.81 -4.71
C ARG A 388 -27.90 -0.30 -4.46
N LEU A 389 -27.05 0.44 -5.17
CA LEU A 389 -26.96 1.89 -5.08
C LEU A 389 -28.27 2.57 -5.52
N MET A 390 -28.80 2.19 -6.69
CA MET A 390 -30.05 2.74 -7.23
C MET A 390 -31.26 2.42 -6.35
N GLU A 391 -31.34 1.20 -5.78
CA GLU A 391 -32.39 0.83 -4.83
C GLU A 391 -32.38 1.71 -3.57
N SER A 392 -31.19 2.05 -3.08
CA SER A 392 -31.02 2.84 -1.85
C SER A 392 -31.18 4.36 -2.08
N TYR A 393 -30.95 4.83 -3.29
CA TYR A 393 -30.87 6.27 -3.65
C TYR A 393 -31.76 6.63 -4.84
N GLN A 394 -32.89 5.94 -5.01
CA GLN A 394 -33.75 5.99 -6.19
C GLN A 394 -34.09 7.41 -6.67
N GLN A 395 -34.34 8.35 -5.76
CA GLN A 395 -34.71 9.73 -6.12
C GLN A 395 -33.67 10.47 -6.99
N TYR A 396 -32.42 9.99 -7.01
CA TYR A 396 -31.34 10.56 -7.82
C TYR A 396 -31.13 9.82 -9.14
N PHE A 397 -31.70 8.63 -9.31
CA PHE A 397 -31.51 7.78 -10.48
C PHE A 397 -32.76 7.64 -11.36
N ASP A 398 -33.91 8.16 -10.92
CA ASP A 398 -35.08 8.32 -11.76
C ASP A 398 -34.82 9.45 -12.78
N LEU A 399 -34.82 9.11 -14.09
CA LEU A 399 -34.78 10.03 -15.23
C LEU A 399 -36.18 10.35 -15.75
#